data_AF-A0A948CQV4-F1
#
_entry.id   AF-A0A948CQV4-F1
#
_cell.length_a   1.000
_cell.length_b   1.000
_cell.length_c   1.000
_cell.angle_alpha   90.00
_cell.angle_beta   90.00
_cell.angle_gamma   90.00
#
_symmetry.space_group_name_H-M   'P 1'
#
loop_
_entity.id
_entity.type
_entity.pdbx_description
1 polymer ?
#
loop_
_entity_poly.entity_id
_entity_poly.type
_entity_poly.pdbx_seq_one_letter_code
_entity_poly.pdbx_strand_id
1 'polypeptide(L)' 'MKTYLVGGAVRDKLLGYPFHERDWVVVGARPEDLIEQNFQQVGKDFPVFLHPKTK' A
#
# COMPACT_ATOMS: atom_id res chain seq x y z
N MET A 1 -6.10 12.34 -0.58
CA MET A 1 -6.08 10.87 -0.47
C MET A 1 -5.74 10.51 0.96
N LYS A 2 -6.44 9.55 1.58
CA LYS A 2 -6.08 9.06 2.92
C LYS A 2 -5.37 7.71 2.76
N THR A 3 -4.26 7.54 3.46
CA THR A 3 -3.45 6.31 3.44
C THR A 3 -3.48 5.64 4.80
N TYR A 4 -3.76 4.33 4.79
CA TYR A 4 -3.85 3.51 5.98
C TYR A 4 -2.85 2.37 5.90
N LEU A 5 -2.04 2.23 6.95
CA LEU A 5 -1.27 1.01 7.16
C LEU A 5 -2.25 -0.12 7.48
N VAL A 6 -2.13 -1.23 6.79
CA VAL A 6 -3.01 -2.40 6.97
C VAL A 6 -2.20 -3.68 7.11
N GLY A 7 -2.89 -4.81 7.25
CA GLY A 7 -2.28 -6.14 7.11
C GLY A 7 -1.36 -6.53 8.26
N GLY A 8 -0.31 -7.28 7.92
CA GLY A 8 0.61 -7.90 8.87
C GLY A 8 1.27 -6.90 9.81
N ALA A 9 1.72 -5.75 9.29
CA ALA A 9 2.38 -4.71 10.07
C ALA A 9 1.51 -4.19 11.23
N VAL A 10 0.19 -4.05 11.02
CA VAL A 10 -0.73 -3.62 12.08
C VAL A 10 -0.94 -4.72 13.11
N ARG A 11 -1.22 -5.94 12.64
CA ARG A 11 -1.41 -7.12 13.50
C ARG A 11 -0.19 -7.35 14.38
N ASP A 12 0.98 -7.42 13.77
CA ASP A 12 2.23 -7.77 14.46
C ASP A 12 2.62 -6.67 15.45
N LYS A 13 2.39 -5.39 15.10
CA LYS A 13 2.54 -4.28 16.06
C LYS A 13 1.62 -4.42 17.28
N LEU A 14 0.36 -4.81 17.08
CA LEU A 14 -0.60 -5.00 18.18
C LEU A 14 -0.27 -6.21 19.06
N LEU A 15 0.33 -7.26 18.47
CA LEU A 15 0.77 -8.47 19.16
C LEU A 15 2.19 -8.36 19.75
N GLY A 16 2.92 -7.29 19.46
CA GLY A 16 4.30 -7.10 19.91
C GLY A 16 5.34 -7.93 19.14
N TYR A 17 5.03 -8.37 17.92
CA TYR A 17 5.94 -9.09 17.05
C TYR A 17 6.71 -8.14 16.12
N PRO A 18 7.96 -8.47 15.74
CA PRO A 18 8.67 -7.74 14.71
C PRO A 18 7.96 -7.90 13.35
N PHE A 19 7.99 -6.85 12.54
CA PHE A 19 7.51 -6.89 11.16
C PHE A 19 8.49 -6.14 10.25
N HIS A 20 8.60 -6.58 9.00
CA HIS A 20 9.52 -6.02 8.01
C HIS A 20 8.81 -5.40 6.81
N GLU A 21 7.61 -5.89 6.49
CA GLU A 21 6.81 -5.45 5.36
C GLU A 21 5.69 -4.50 5.82
N ARG A 22 5.26 -3.59 4.93
CA ARG A 22 4.18 -2.64 5.18
C ARG A 22 3.29 -2.53 3.96
N ASP A 23 2.05 -2.95 4.11
CA ASP A 23 1.01 -2.77 3.10
C ASP A 23 0.18 -1.52 3.40
N TRP A 24 -0.14 -0.77 2.36
CA TRP A 24 -0.87 0.48 2.47
C TRP A 24 -2.13 0.42 1.61
N VAL A 25 -3.25 0.87 2.18
CA VAL A 25 -4.50 1.09 1.45
C VAL A 25 -4.72 2.59 1.31
N VAL A 26 -4.94 3.01 0.07
CA VAL A 26 -5.26 4.39 -0.29
C VAL A 26 -6.75 4.49 -0.53
N VAL A 27 -7.44 5.41 0.15
CA VAL A 27 -8.88 5.67 -0.04
C VAL A 27 -9.14 7.13 -0.41
N GLY A 28 -10.28 7.37 -1.06
CA GLY A 28 -10.63 8.68 -1.60
C GLY A 28 -9.69 9.10 -2.73
N ALA A 29 -9.29 8.13 -3.55
CA ALA A 29 -8.46 8.29 -4.73
C ALA A 29 -8.93 7.34 -5.82
N ARG A 30 -8.56 7.64 -7.07
CA ARG A 30 -8.72 6.73 -8.19
C ARG A 30 -7.36 6.13 -8.59
N PRO A 31 -7.33 4.95 -9.25
CA PRO A 31 -6.12 4.35 -9.77
C PRO A 31 -5.25 5.29 -10.61
N GLU A 32 -5.86 6.15 -11.42
CA GLU A 32 -5.16 7.09 -12.31
C GLU A 32 -4.34 8.11 -11.52
N ASP A 33 -4.86 8.55 -10.37
CA ASP A 33 -4.17 9.52 -9.50
C ASP A 33 -2.86 8.93 -8.95
N LEU A 34 -2.76 7.60 -8.79
CA LEU A 34 -1.54 6.89 -8.37
C LEU A 34 -0.56 6.72 -9.53
N ILE A 35 -1.07 6.46 -10.73
CA ILE A 35 -0.25 6.35 -11.95
C ILE A 35 0.41 7.71 -12.26
N GLU A 36 -0.33 8.82 -12.15
CA GLU A 36 0.21 10.19 -12.30
C GLU A 36 1.34 10.48 -11.29
N GLN A 37 1.31 9.83 -10.13
CA GLN A 37 2.35 9.91 -9.10
C GLN A 37 3.50 8.90 -9.31
N ASN A 38 3.58 8.26 -10.47
CA ASN A 38 4.59 7.25 -10.83
C ASN A 38 4.53 5.95 -10.03
N PHE A 39 3.39 5.62 -9.42
CA PHE A 39 3.19 4.28 -8.88
C PHE A 39 3.04 3.27 -10.03
N GLN A 40 3.69 2.12 -9.90
CA GLN A 40 3.60 1.06 -10.91
C GLN A 40 2.49 0.09 -10.53
N GLN A 41 1.43 0.02 -11.34
CA GLN A 41 0.39 -0.99 -11.13
C GLN A 41 0.94 -2.40 -11.37
N VAL A 42 0.64 -3.30 -10.45
CA VAL A 42 0.96 -4.72 -10.50
C VAL A 42 -0.32 -5.52 -10.23
N GLY A 43 -0.58 -6.56 -11.01
CA GLY A 43 -1.83 -7.33 -10.92
C GLY A 43 -2.94 -6.82 -11.84
N LYS A 44 -3.83 -7.74 -12.23
CA LYS A 44 -4.90 -7.49 -13.21
C LYS A 44 -6.28 -7.34 -12.58
N ASP A 45 -6.58 -8.10 -11.53
CA ASP A 45 -7.94 -8.21 -10.97
C ASP A 45 -8.20 -7.23 -9.81
N PHE A 46 -7.14 -6.80 -9.12
CA PHE A 46 -7.22 -5.80 -8.06
C PHE A 46 -6.08 -4.78 -8.25
N PRO A 47 -6.35 -3.46 -8.16
CA PRO A 47 -5.35 -2.44 -8.40
C PRO A 47 -4.35 -2.39 -7.24
N VAL A 48 -3.25 -3.15 -7.37
CA VAL A 48 -2.09 -3.09 -6.48
C VAL A 48 -1.02 -2.23 -7.13
N PHE A 49 -0.29 -1.47 -6.32
CA PHE A 49 0.70 -0.53 -6.81
C PHE A 49 2.02 -0.66 -6.05
N LEU A 50 3.14 -0.64 -6.77
CA LEU A 50 4.47 -0.51 -6.19
C LEU A 50 4.85 0.96 -6.05
N HIS A 51 5.34 1.32 -4.87
CA HIS A 51 5.77 2.69 -4.56
C HIS A 51 7.05 3.05 -5.33
N PRO A 52 7.14 4.22 -5.99
CA PRO A 52 8.23 4.53 -6.92
C PRO A 52 9.62 4.55 -6.30
N LYS A 53 9.74 4.84 -4.99
CA LYS A 53 11.03 5.01 -4.30
C LYS A 53 11.45 3.82 -3.44
N THR A 54 10.50 2.97 -3.08
CA THR A 54 10.70 1.91 -2.08
C THR A 54 10.21 0.57 -2.60
N LYS A 55 10.31 0.38 -3.93
CA LYS A 55 10.02 -0.91 -4.58
C LYS A 55 10.86 -2.01 -3.96
#